data_AF-A0A7C5ZN13-F1
#
_entry.id   AF-A0A7C5ZN13-F1
#
_cell.length_a   1.000
_cell.length_b   1.000
_cell.length_c   1.000
_cell.angle_alpha   90.00
_cell.angle_beta   90.00
_cell.angle_gamma   90.00
#
_symmetry.space_group_name_H-M   'P 1'
#
loop_
_entity.id
_entity.type
_entity.pdbx_description
1 polymer ?
#
loop_
_entity_poly.entity_id
_entity_poly.type
_entity_poly.pdbx_seq_one_letter_code
_entity_poly.pdbx_strand_id
1 'polypeptide(L)'
;LMYELLYSTLEKSMGARKNLREFKQIAEKGRKCSVCGERDVIFFRETTNKNKFLRFNPYAIDLTDDENVSLKFLADGEGLCAVCFIKRTFEIYLEKEVSYIFKDLTFPSTAEIALADFKERAINNANKEFSNFQEKFKAISQSKFPKVKPMPILVKLFDDKENLEGSWFFIENLTEKRLKEDLEVEKVDEKEIRELRESLTAITNKVGKPNPYYALLYLDGDNMGKWLSGELLPQIEDAYNSEVSERIRNMEAVIKEDDKKVRTTFIEGLKKYLPRKPLTPAIHASISTALRNYTIEFVRKIVEEEHLGKLVYAGGDDVLAFVNLKDLFDVMQKLRWAFSGQIKFENGEIKVDLSNKTGFVEKDGRYLLTMGPKATASMGVVIAHYKTPLQIVIQKVFEMEKKAKKEGRNRFAICLMKRSGEERMAIAKWKYDDKEDTIDTLKEIAKSFDENNEEGYIAKGFIQKFALEFKHLKNEKGTYVGIGDIIKLELSRLLNRSFSSPKDRKISKDERRKFTENLCSKMNELFYNIGENLDYFINFCIIATFTHKGED
;
A
#
# COMPACT_ATOMS: atom_id res chain seq x y z
N LEU A 1 5.11 22.62 -32.16
CA LEU A 1 5.76 21.57 -32.97
C LEU A 1 7.21 21.32 -32.54
N MET A 2 8.09 22.33 -32.47
CA MET A 2 9.49 22.09 -32.05
C MET A 2 9.64 21.54 -30.62
N TYR A 3 8.82 21.97 -29.65
CA TYR A 3 8.95 21.54 -28.25
C TYR A 3 8.85 20.02 -28.07
N GLU A 4 7.85 19.38 -28.67
CA GLU A 4 7.61 17.94 -28.59
C GLU A 4 8.79 17.11 -29.13
N LEU A 5 9.33 17.55 -30.28
CA LEU A 5 10.50 16.94 -30.91
C LEU A 5 11.75 17.14 -30.06
N LEU A 6 11.97 18.35 -29.53
CA LEU A 6 13.10 18.67 -28.66
C LEU A 6 13.04 17.84 -27.37
N TYR A 7 11.88 17.76 -26.72
CA TYR A 7 11.68 16.96 -25.53
C TYR A 7 11.96 15.47 -25.79
N SER A 8 11.37 14.90 -26.84
CA SER A 8 11.57 13.50 -27.21
C SER A 8 13.03 13.19 -27.57
N THR A 9 13.73 14.13 -28.21
CA THR A 9 15.15 13.98 -28.56
C THR A 9 16.03 14.04 -27.30
N LEU A 10 15.74 14.97 -26.39
CA LEU A 10 16.47 15.13 -25.13
C LEU A 10 16.29 13.90 -24.23
N GLU A 11 15.06 13.40 -24.08
CA GLU A 11 14.73 12.23 -23.26
C GLU A 11 15.54 11.00 -23.71
N LYS A 12 15.53 10.70 -25.03
CA LYS A 12 16.33 9.61 -25.62
C LYS A 12 17.83 9.83 -25.42
N SER A 13 18.32 11.05 -25.60
CA SER A 13 19.75 11.38 -25.47
C SER A 13 20.24 11.23 -24.03
N MET A 14 19.46 11.69 -23.05
CA MET A 14 19.76 11.52 -21.62
C MET A 14 19.68 10.06 -21.20
N GLY A 15 18.70 9.31 -21.71
CA GLY A 15 18.58 7.86 -21.52
C GLY A 15 19.82 7.11 -22.04
N ALA A 16 20.26 7.42 -23.25
CA ALA A 16 21.48 6.86 -23.83
C ALA A 16 22.72 7.16 -22.96
N ARG A 17 22.88 8.43 -22.55
CA ARG A 17 23.99 8.84 -21.67
C ARG A 17 23.99 8.12 -20.33
N LYS A 18 22.80 7.86 -19.76
CA LYS A 18 22.64 7.11 -18.50
C LYS A 18 23.08 5.66 -18.64
N ASN A 19 22.78 5.01 -19.77
CA ASN A 19 23.15 3.61 -20.04
C ASN A 19 24.64 3.43 -20.38
N LEU A 20 25.27 4.46 -20.96
CA LEU A 20 26.71 4.48 -21.30
C LEU A 20 27.59 5.02 -20.16
N ARG A 21 27.12 5.01 -18.91
CA ARG A 21 27.96 5.44 -17.78
C ARG A 21 29.12 4.47 -17.58
N GLU A 22 30.32 4.94 -17.91
CA GLU A 22 31.55 4.24 -17.60
C GLU A 22 31.84 4.34 -16.10
N PHE A 23 31.78 3.21 -15.40
CA PHE A 23 32.26 3.10 -14.02
C PHE A 23 33.25 1.94 -13.93
N LYS A 24 34.34 2.16 -13.19
CA LYS A 24 35.29 1.10 -12.87
C LYS A 24 34.68 0.24 -11.76
N GLN A 25 34.42 -1.03 -12.06
CA GLN A 25 33.96 -1.98 -11.04
C GLN A 25 35.08 -2.27 -10.04
N ILE A 26 34.75 -2.24 -8.75
CA ILE A 26 35.66 -2.60 -7.66
C ILE A 26 35.30 -4.01 -7.20
N ALA A 27 36.30 -4.85 -6.97
CA ALA A 27 36.08 -6.21 -6.51
C ALA A 27 35.77 -6.23 -5.00
N GLU A 28 34.59 -6.72 -4.64
CA GLU A 28 34.10 -6.86 -3.26
C GLU A 28 34.40 -8.27 -2.73
N LYS A 29 35.54 -8.46 -2.06
CA LYS A 29 36.03 -9.78 -1.59
C LYS A 29 35.79 -10.04 -0.10
N GLY A 30 35.35 -9.03 0.63
CA GLY A 30 35.11 -9.04 2.05
C GLY A 30 33.83 -9.73 2.50
N ARG A 31 33.64 -9.76 3.82
CA ARG A 31 32.35 -10.11 4.44
C ARG A 31 31.32 -9.06 4.05
N LYS A 32 30.12 -9.51 3.68
CA LYS A 32 29.06 -8.64 3.18
C LYS A 32 28.28 -7.97 4.31
N CYS A 33 27.83 -6.76 4.03
CA CYS A 33 27.03 -5.93 4.92
C CYS A 33 25.75 -6.66 5.37
N SER A 34 25.46 -6.63 6.68
CA SER A 34 24.30 -7.28 7.28
C SER A 34 22.95 -6.76 6.76
N VAL A 35 22.91 -5.54 6.20
CA VAL A 35 21.67 -4.92 5.72
C VAL A 35 21.44 -5.15 4.23
N CYS A 36 22.45 -4.90 3.37
CA CYS A 36 22.25 -5.03 1.92
C CYS A 36 22.74 -6.35 1.33
N GLY A 37 23.65 -7.08 2.00
CA GLY A 37 24.25 -8.31 1.47
C GLY A 37 25.16 -8.14 0.24
N GLU A 38 25.21 -6.95 -0.37
CA GLU A 38 25.92 -6.71 -1.64
C GLU A 38 27.36 -6.19 -1.47
N ARG A 39 27.59 -5.24 -0.56
CA ARG A 39 28.88 -4.54 -0.38
C ARG A 39 29.64 -5.04 0.83
N ASP A 40 30.95 -4.91 0.81
CA ASP A 40 31.85 -5.26 1.90
C ASP A 40 31.59 -4.39 3.13
N VAL A 41 31.77 -5.00 4.29
CA VAL A 41 31.71 -4.32 5.58
C VAL A 41 32.88 -3.35 5.70
N ILE A 42 32.57 -2.11 6.07
CA ILE A 42 33.53 -1.04 6.37
C ILE A 42 33.45 -0.63 7.84
N PHE A 43 32.27 -0.65 8.45
CA PHE A 43 32.05 -0.30 9.85
C PHE A 43 31.45 -1.49 10.59
N PHE A 44 31.97 -1.89 11.74
CA PHE A 44 31.41 -3.01 12.50
C PHE A 44 31.45 -2.79 14.01
N ARG A 45 30.59 -3.51 14.73
CA ARG A 45 30.60 -3.67 16.18
C ARG A 45 30.56 -5.16 16.49
N GLU A 46 31.49 -5.64 17.30
CA GLU A 46 31.61 -7.07 17.63
C GLU A 46 32.39 -7.26 18.93
N THR A 47 31.67 -7.50 20.02
CA THR A 47 32.26 -7.73 21.34
C THR A 47 32.95 -9.08 21.47
N THR A 48 32.52 -10.10 20.70
CA THR A 48 32.97 -11.49 20.92
C THR A 48 34.16 -11.90 20.04
N ASN A 49 34.09 -11.62 18.73
CA ASN A 49 35.10 -12.07 17.77
C ASN A 49 35.36 -11.06 16.65
N LYS A 50 36.14 -10.01 16.95
CA LYS A 50 36.49 -8.94 16.00
C LYS A 50 37.11 -9.44 14.68
N ASN A 51 37.85 -10.57 14.72
CA ASN A 51 38.45 -11.18 13.53
C ASN A 51 37.43 -11.63 12.46
N LYS A 52 36.16 -11.82 12.85
CA LYS A 52 35.03 -12.08 11.94
C LYS A 52 34.92 -11.08 10.80
N PHE A 53 35.28 -9.80 11.05
CA PHE A 53 35.22 -8.71 10.07
C PHE A 53 36.63 -8.37 9.54
N LEU A 54 37.63 -8.31 10.40
CA LEU A 54 39.00 -7.90 10.05
C LEU A 54 39.73 -8.90 9.13
N ARG A 55 39.37 -10.19 9.17
CA ARG A 55 40.04 -11.24 8.37
C ARG A 55 40.01 -10.97 6.86
N PHE A 56 38.90 -10.44 6.35
CA PHE A 56 38.69 -10.23 4.91
C PHE A 56 38.73 -8.76 4.50
N ASN A 57 38.68 -7.84 5.47
CA ASN A 57 38.91 -6.42 5.27
C ASN A 57 39.70 -5.85 6.46
N PRO A 58 41.05 -5.81 6.39
CA PRO A 58 41.88 -5.29 7.48
C PRO A 58 41.70 -3.78 7.71
N TYR A 59 41.06 -3.07 6.77
CA TYR A 59 40.77 -1.65 6.87
C TYR A 59 39.36 -1.36 7.41
N ALA A 60 38.61 -2.39 7.83
CA ALA A 60 37.32 -2.18 8.47
C ALA A 60 37.51 -1.47 9.82
N ILE A 61 36.65 -0.49 10.09
CA ILE A 61 36.65 0.34 11.28
C ILE A 61 35.81 -0.34 12.35
N ASP A 62 36.45 -0.66 13.47
CA ASP A 62 35.81 -1.18 14.68
C ASP A 62 35.23 -0.03 15.50
N LEU A 63 33.91 -0.04 15.71
CA LEU A 63 33.14 0.94 16.48
C LEU A 63 32.58 0.33 17.77
N THR A 64 33.16 -0.77 18.25
CA THR A 64 32.69 -1.48 19.46
C THR A 64 32.80 -0.60 20.70
N ASP A 65 33.91 0.11 20.85
CA ASP A 65 34.24 0.91 22.02
C ASP A 65 33.93 2.42 21.82
N ASP A 66 33.23 2.78 20.75
CA ASP A 66 32.86 4.17 20.43
C ASP A 66 31.50 4.55 21.05
N GLU A 67 31.55 5.33 22.12
CA GLU A 67 30.36 5.84 22.84
C GLU A 67 29.49 6.77 21.99
N ASN A 68 30.03 7.39 20.93
CA ASN A 68 29.27 8.27 20.04
C ASN A 68 28.34 7.48 19.10
N VAL A 69 28.57 6.18 18.95
CA VAL A 69 27.79 5.30 18.07
C VAL A 69 26.82 4.49 18.92
N SER A 70 25.57 4.95 18.97
CA SER A 70 24.48 4.24 19.64
C SER A 70 24.22 2.87 18.99
N LEU A 71 23.82 1.89 19.80
CA LEU A 71 23.33 0.57 19.36
C LEU A 71 22.13 0.66 18.40
N LYS A 72 21.39 1.78 18.42
CA LYS A 72 20.35 2.09 17.43
C LYS A 72 20.90 2.06 16.00
N PHE A 73 22.14 2.50 15.79
CA PHE A 73 22.76 2.60 14.47
C PHE A 73 23.58 1.38 14.09
N LEU A 74 24.18 0.69 15.05
CA LEU A 74 25.02 -0.47 14.80
C LEU A 74 24.94 -1.43 15.99
N ALA A 75 24.22 -2.54 15.81
CA ALA A 75 24.04 -3.53 16.86
C ALA A 75 25.31 -4.37 17.06
N ASP A 76 25.39 -5.05 18.20
CA ASP A 76 26.51 -5.98 18.42
C ASP A 76 26.48 -7.17 17.46
N GLY A 77 27.66 -7.56 17.01
CA GLY A 77 27.86 -8.59 15.98
C GLY A 77 27.49 -8.17 14.55
N GLU A 78 27.20 -6.89 14.31
CA GLU A 78 26.76 -6.35 13.03
C GLU A 78 27.89 -5.63 12.28
N GLY A 79 27.91 -5.77 10.95
CA GLY A 79 28.81 -5.04 10.06
C GLY A 79 28.07 -4.37 8.90
N LEU A 80 28.36 -3.10 8.64
CA LEU A 80 27.73 -2.29 7.60
C LEU A 80 28.73 -1.80 6.56
N CYS A 81 28.29 -1.75 5.30
CA CYS A 81 28.98 -1.00 4.26
C CYS A 81 28.74 0.50 4.46
N ALA A 82 29.55 1.34 3.81
CA ALA A 82 29.43 2.81 3.93
C ALA A 82 28.02 3.33 3.58
N VAL A 83 27.40 2.80 2.53
CA VAL A 83 26.05 3.24 2.12
C VAL A 83 25.00 2.92 3.19
N CYS A 84 25.04 1.73 3.78
CA CYS A 84 24.08 1.33 4.82
C CYS A 84 24.33 2.06 6.15
N PHE A 85 25.59 2.31 6.49
CA PHE A 85 25.94 3.11 7.66
C PHE A 85 25.43 4.56 7.53
N ILE A 86 25.62 5.19 6.35
CA ILE A 86 25.05 6.51 6.03
C ILE A 86 23.53 6.48 6.14
N LYS A 87 22.86 5.46 5.58
CA LYS A 87 21.40 5.35 5.67
C LYS A 87 20.89 5.31 7.11
N ARG A 88 21.58 4.62 8.01
CA ARG A 88 21.20 4.54 9.43
C ARG A 88 21.47 5.81 10.20
N THR A 89 22.55 6.51 9.87
CA THR A 89 22.95 7.77 10.52
C THR A 89 22.39 9.00 9.81
N PHE A 90 21.55 8.82 8.79
CA PHE A 90 21.06 9.91 7.94
C PHE A 90 20.24 10.94 8.72
N GLU A 91 19.51 10.51 9.75
CA GLU A 91 18.80 11.40 10.67
C GLU A 91 19.72 12.44 11.34
N ILE A 92 20.96 12.05 11.68
CA ILE A 92 21.95 12.94 12.30
C ILE A 92 22.36 14.03 11.32
N TYR A 93 22.59 13.65 10.05
CA TYR A 93 22.90 14.61 8.99
C TYR A 93 21.73 15.56 8.75
N LEU A 94 20.50 15.04 8.67
CA LEU A 94 19.31 15.85 8.45
C LEU A 94 19.09 16.86 9.57
N GLU A 95 19.27 16.46 10.83
CA GLU A 95 19.16 17.36 11.98
C GLU A 95 20.19 18.49 11.92
N LYS A 96 21.46 18.16 11.66
CA LYS A 96 22.58 19.12 11.70
C LYS A 96 22.61 20.06 10.50
N GLU A 97 22.44 19.51 9.30
CA GLU A 97 22.72 20.23 8.05
C GLU A 97 21.46 20.74 7.33
N VAL A 98 20.29 20.13 7.59
CA VAL A 98 19.05 20.51 6.91
C VAL A 98 18.14 21.32 7.84
N SER A 99 17.72 20.74 8.97
CA SER A 99 16.85 21.42 9.92
C SER A 99 16.64 20.62 11.20
N TYR A 100 16.51 21.32 12.33
CA TYR A 100 16.16 20.74 13.63
C TYR A 100 14.81 19.98 13.64
N ILE A 101 13.93 20.19 12.63
CA ILE A 101 12.67 19.42 12.52
C ILE A 101 12.90 17.91 12.38
N PHE A 102 14.11 17.50 11.97
CA PHE A 102 14.50 16.09 11.82
C PHE A 102 15.08 15.48 13.09
N LYS A 103 15.19 16.24 14.17
CA LYS A 103 15.57 15.69 15.46
C LYS A 103 14.58 14.59 15.87
N ASP A 104 15.13 13.46 16.31
CA ASP A 104 14.36 12.27 16.66
C ASP A 104 13.40 11.83 15.52
N LEU A 105 13.87 11.92 14.27
CA LEU A 105 13.17 11.36 13.13
C LEU A 105 13.02 9.85 13.34
N THR A 106 11.78 9.41 13.49
CA THR A 106 11.46 7.98 13.65
C THR A 106 10.46 7.56 12.60
N PHE A 107 10.71 6.41 11.99
CA PHE A 107 9.72 5.70 11.19
C PHE A 107 9.15 4.56 12.05
N PRO A 108 7.81 4.37 12.09
CA PRO A 108 7.21 3.28 12.86
C PRO A 108 7.71 1.93 12.34
N SER A 109 7.96 0.99 13.25
CA SER A 109 8.33 -0.37 12.86
C SER A 109 7.16 -1.05 12.13
N THR A 110 7.44 -2.15 11.43
CA THR A 110 6.39 -2.99 10.85
C THR A 110 5.44 -3.56 11.90
N ALA A 111 5.94 -3.78 13.12
CA ALA A 111 5.13 -4.23 14.25
C ALA A 111 4.20 -3.11 14.75
N GLU A 112 4.70 -1.87 14.80
CA GLU A 112 3.90 -0.69 15.18
C GLU A 112 2.76 -0.45 14.19
N ILE A 113 3.03 -0.58 12.89
CA ILE A 113 2.01 -0.44 11.84
C ILE A 113 0.96 -1.55 11.96
N ALA A 114 1.38 -2.82 12.13
CA ALA A 114 0.46 -3.94 12.27
C ALA A 114 -0.44 -3.81 13.52
N LEU A 115 0.10 -3.25 14.61
CA LEU A 115 -0.59 -3.10 15.88
C LEU A 115 -1.49 -1.85 15.97
N ALA A 116 -1.40 -0.91 15.02
CA ALA A 116 -2.04 0.40 15.13
C ALA A 116 -3.54 0.33 15.49
N ASP A 117 -4.32 -0.52 14.82
CA ASP A 117 -5.74 -0.75 15.12
C ASP A 117 -5.97 -1.32 16.53
N PHE A 118 -5.13 -2.26 16.97
CA PHE A 118 -5.23 -2.81 18.33
C PHE A 118 -4.99 -1.72 19.39
N LYS A 119 -4.00 -0.84 19.18
CA LYS A 119 -3.72 0.28 20.09
C LYS A 119 -4.88 1.26 20.14
N GLU A 120 -5.45 1.62 18.99
CA GLU A 120 -6.64 2.46 18.91
C GLU A 120 -7.81 1.87 19.72
N ARG A 121 -8.15 0.60 19.49
CA ARG A 121 -9.21 -0.11 20.23
C ARG A 121 -8.90 -0.21 21.72
N ALA A 122 -7.65 -0.52 22.09
CA ALA A 122 -7.22 -0.65 23.47
C ALA A 122 -7.33 0.67 24.23
N ILE A 123 -6.93 1.79 23.63
CA ILE A 123 -7.06 3.11 24.27
C ILE A 123 -8.54 3.51 24.39
N ASN A 124 -9.35 3.26 23.37
CA ASN A 124 -10.77 3.64 23.41
C ASN A 124 -11.61 2.79 24.37
N ASN A 125 -11.38 1.47 24.41
CA ASN A 125 -12.27 0.52 25.07
C ASN A 125 -11.65 -0.19 26.29
N ALA A 126 -10.34 -0.08 26.50
CA ALA A 126 -9.59 -0.74 27.57
C ALA A 126 -8.44 0.13 28.13
N ASN A 127 -8.61 1.46 28.17
CA ASN A 127 -7.54 2.43 28.51
C ASN A 127 -6.84 2.12 29.84
N LYS A 128 -7.61 1.64 30.84
CA LYS A 128 -7.07 1.29 32.16
C LYS A 128 -6.13 0.09 32.08
N GLU A 129 -6.54 -0.97 31.40
CA GLU A 129 -5.72 -2.17 31.20
C GLU A 129 -4.50 -1.86 30.33
N PHE A 130 -4.68 -1.04 29.30
CA PHE A 130 -3.60 -0.58 28.43
C PHE A 130 -2.53 0.21 29.21
N SER A 131 -2.95 1.17 30.03
CA SER A 131 -2.03 1.98 30.85
C SER A 131 -1.30 1.11 31.88
N ASN A 132 -2.02 0.22 32.57
CA ASN A 132 -1.44 -0.72 33.53
C ASN A 132 -0.38 -1.64 32.89
N PHE A 133 -0.61 -2.12 31.67
CA PHE A 133 0.39 -2.92 30.95
C PHE A 133 1.66 -2.11 30.66
N GLN A 134 1.51 -0.87 30.15
CA GLN A 134 2.66 -0.01 29.87
C GLN A 134 3.44 0.35 31.15
N GLU A 135 2.75 0.62 32.25
CA GLU A 135 3.38 0.91 33.56
C GLU A 135 4.18 -0.29 34.08
N LYS A 136 3.61 -1.50 34.03
CA LYS A 136 4.33 -2.73 34.39
C LYS A 136 5.55 -2.96 33.51
N PHE A 137 5.42 -2.73 32.20
CA PHE A 137 6.53 -2.87 31.27
C PHE A 137 7.64 -1.85 31.58
N LYS A 138 7.26 -0.62 31.91
CA LYS A 138 8.18 0.44 32.31
C LYS A 138 8.88 0.13 33.63
N ALA A 139 8.21 -0.48 34.60
CA ALA A 139 8.84 -0.89 35.85
C ALA A 139 9.99 -1.91 35.62
N ILE A 140 9.82 -2.81 34.65
CA ILE A 140 10.82 -3.83 34.30
C ILE A 140 11.94 -3.25 33.46
N SER A 141 11.62 -2.40 32.48
CA SER A 141 12.60 -1.83 31.53
C SER A 141 13.30 -0.56 32.03
N GLN A 142 12.75 0.11 33.04
CA GLN A 142 13.29 1.33 33.65
C GLN A 142 13.68 2.40 32.60
N SER A 143 14.95 2.80 32.56
CA SER A 143 15.49 3.80 31.62
C SER A 143 15.58 3.29 30.17
N LYS A 144 15.39 1.98 29.94
CA LYS A 144 15.47 1.32 28.63
C LYS A 144 14.11 1.10 27.99
N PHE A 145 13.06 1.77 28.47
CA PHE A 145 11.71 1.67 27.90
C PHE A 145 11.71 2.01 26.40
N PRO A 146 11.32 1.08 25.51
CA PRO A 146 11.42 1.26 24.06
C PRO A 146 10.27 2.12 23.55
N LYS A 147 10.41 3.44 23.69
CA LYS A 147 9.43 4.44 23.28
C LYS A 147 9.53 4.71 21.77
N VAL A 148 8.39 4.71 21.09
CA VAL A 148 8.28 5.08 19.66
C VAL A 148 7.17 6.09 19.44
N LYS A 149 7.27 6.91 18.38
CA LYS A 149 6.14 7.77 17.98
C LYS A 149 5.00 6.88 17.45
N PRO A 150 3.74 7.12 17.87
CA PRO A 150 2.59 6.39 17.33
C PRO A 150 2.37 6.71 15.86
N MET A 151 1.50 5.93 15.21
CA MET A 151 1.04 6.22 13.85
C MET A 151 0.45 7.64 13.76
N PRO A 152 0.63 8.37 12.64
CA PRO A 152 0.28 9.79 12.55
C PRO A 152 -1.15 10.14 13.02
N ILE A 153 -2.15 9.37 12.57
CA ILE A 153 -3.55 9.57 12.96
C ILE A 153 -3.80 9.34 14.47
N LEU A 154 -2.99 8.51 15.12
CA LEU A 154 -3.11 8.16 16.53
C LEU A 154 -2.35 9.11 17.46
N VAL A 155 -1.53 10.04 16.94
CA VAL A 155 -0.73 10.96 17.78
C VAL A 155 -1.60 11.71 18.79
N LYS A 156 -2.77 12.20 18.36
CA LYS A 156 -3.73 12.90 19.24
C LYS A 156 -4.35 11.98 20.29
N LEU A 157 -4.55 10.70 19.97
CA LEU A 157 -5.17 9.72 20.87
C LEU A 157 -4.26 9.37 22.05
N PHE A 158 -2.94 9.46 21.84
CA PHE A 158 -1.98 9.21 22.91
C PHE A 158 -1.87 10.37 23.91
N ASP A 159 -2.22 11.61 23.55
CA ASP A 159 -2.31 12.76 24.49
C ASP A 159 -1.12 12.83 25.47
N ASP A 160 0.10 12.93 24.92
CA ASP A 160 1.39 12.90 25.63
C ASP A 160 1.77 11.61 26.39
N LYS A 161 0.91 10.57 26.38
CA LYS A 161 1.25 9.25 26.92
C LYS A 161 2.45 8.66 26.17
N GLU A 162 3.26 7.91 26.90
CA GLU A 162 4.28 7.08 26.30
C GLU A 162 3.65 5.98 25.45
N ASN A 163 4.29 5.68 24.32
CA ASN A 163 3.87 4.66 23.39
C ASN A 163 4.97 3.60 23.33
N LEU A 164 4.71 2.47 23.99
CA LEU A 164 5.56 1.29 23.95
C LEU A 164 5.62 0.72 22.53
N GLU A 165 6.80 0.33 22.08
CA GLU A 165 6.98 -0.27 20.76
C GLU A 165 6.07 -1.49 20.52
N GLY A 166 5.39 -1.51 19.36
CA GLY A 166 4.32 -2.45 19.05
C GLY A 166 4.71 -3.91 19.13
N SER A 167 5.98 -4.26 18.90
CA SER A 167 6.42 -5.65 19.01
C SER A 167 6.21 -6.26 20.41
N TRP A 168 6.12 -5.45 21.47
CA TRP A 168 5.93 -5.92 22.85
C TRP A 168 4.48 -6.25 23.23
N PHE A 169 3.52 -5.96 22.36
CA PHE A 169 2.11 -6.35 22.55
C PHE A 169 1.79 -7.73 21.97
N PHE A 170 2.78 -8.43 21.41
CA PHE A 170 2.64 -9.82 21.01
C PHE A 170 3.13 -10.73 22.15
N ILE A 171 2.25 -11.59 22.66
CA ILE A 171 2.51 -12.40 23.86
C ILE A 171 3.75 -13.30 23.71
N GLU A 172 4.04 -13.77 22.49
CA GLU A 172 5.20 -14.60 22.20
C GLU A 172 6.55 -13.87 22.33
N ASN A 173 6.52 -12.54 22.41
CA ASN A 173 7.72 -11.72 22.55
C ASN A 173 8.04 -11.41 24.02
N LEU A 174 7.10 -11.62 24.94
CA LEU A 174 7.29 -11.45 26.39
C LEU A 174 8.05 -12.66 26.95
N THR A 175 9.37 -12.70 26.70
CA THR A 175 10.28 -13.76 27.13
C THR A 175 11.50 -13.17 27.83
N GLU A 176 12.05 -13.91 28.79
CA GLU A 176 13.26 -13.49 29.52
C GLU A 176 14.41 -13.18 28.55
N LYS A 177 14.66 -14.09 27.60
CA LYS A 177 15.71 -13.94 26.59
C LYS A 177 15.60 -12.60 25.86
N ARG A 178 14.41 -12.26 25.36
CA ARG A 178 14.22 -11.05 24.57
C ARG A 178 14.28 -9.78 25.41
N LEU A 179 13.76 -9.81 26.64
CA LEU A 179 13.89 -8.67 27.57
C LEU A 179 15.37 -8.41 27.93
N LYS A 180 16.19 -9.45 28.04
CA LYS A 180 17.64 -9.32 28.25
C LYS A 180 18.37 -8.81 27.00
N GLU A 181 18.11 -9.40 25.84
CA GLU A 181 18.81 -9.09 24.59
C GLU A 181 18.43 -7.72 24.01
N ASP A 182 17.14 -7.36 23.99
CA ASP A 182 16.67 -6.14 23.34
C ASP A 182 16.71 -4.91 24.27
N LEU A 183 16.63 -5.10 25.59
CA LEU A 183 16.52 -4.00 26.57
C LEU A 183 17.68 -3.95 27.58
N GLU A 184 18.65 -4.88 27.50
CA GLU A 184 19.83 -4.94 28.38
C GLU A 184 19.48 -5.04 29.88
N VAL A 185 18.37 -5.67 30.23
CA VAL A 185 17.95 -5.85 31.63
C VAL A 185 18.73 -7.01 32.26
N GLU A 186 19.42 -6.80 33.38
CA GLU A 186 20.30 -7.81 33.98
C GLU A 186 19.55 -9.05 34.53
N LYS A 187 18.40 -8.84 35.17
CA LYS A 187 17.53 -9.89 35.73
C LYS A 187 16.07 -9.52 35.56
N VAL A 188 15.27 -10.46 35.08
CA VAL A 188 13.80 -10.37 35.06
C VAL A 188 13.28 -11.62 35.74
N ASP A 189 12.40 -11.46 36.74
CA ASP A 189 11.78 -12.59 37.43
C ASP A 189 10.71 -13.24 36.54
N GLU A 190 10.59 -14.56 36.57
CA GLU A 190 9.53 -15.30 35.90
C GLU A 190 8.14 -14.83 36.37
N LYS A 191 8.04 -14.41 37.64
CA LYS A 191 6.82 -13.80 38.19
C LYS A 191 6.43 -12.51 37.45
N GLU A 192 7.39 -11.63 37.17
CA GLU A 192 7.15 -10.37 36.47
C GLU A 192 6.68 -10.61 35.03
N ILE A 193 7.29 -11.58 34.33
CA ILE A 193 6.89 -11.97 32.98
C ILE A 193 5.46 -12.52 32.98
N ARG A 194 5.10 -13.35 33.97
CA ARG A 194 3.73 -13.87 34.11
C ARG A 194 2.73 -12.73 34.32
N GLU A 195 3.02 -11.80 35.21
CA GLU A 195 2.15 -10.64 35.48
C GLU A 195 2.01 -9.70 34.28
N LEU A 196 3.05 -9.55 33.45
CA LEU A 196 2.98 -8.84 32.17
C LEU A 196 2.04 -9.54 31.19
N ARG A 197 2.19 -10.86 31.03
CA ARG A 197 1.34 -11.66 30.13
C ARG A 197 -0.12 -11.59 30.54
N GLU A 198 -0.41 -11.71 31.84
CA GLU A 198 -1.76 -11.57 32.38
C GLU A 198 -2.35 -10.18 32.10
N SER A 199 -1.55 -9.11 32.28
CA SER A 199 -2.01 -7.75 31.98
C SER A 199 -2.29 -7.55 30.48
N LEU A 200 -1.48 -8.14 29.60
CA LEU A 200 -1.75 -8.12 28.15
C LEU A 200 -3.03 -8.91 27.82
N THR A 201 -3.22 -10.08 28.44
CA THR A 201 -4.44 -10.89 28.27
C THR A 201 -5.69 -10.12 28.66
N ALA A 202 -5.64 -9.33 29.75
CA ALA A 202 -6.75 -8.47 30.16
C ALA A 202 -7.17 -7.47 29.07
N ILE A 203 -6.22 -6.90 28.32
CA ILE A 203 -6.51 -6.03 27.18
C ILE A 203 -7.16 -6.87 26.06
N THR A 204 -6.54 -7.98 25.67
CA THR A 204 -7.03 -8.81 24.55
C THR A 204 -8.41 -9.42 24.79
N ASN A 205 -8.78 -9.67 26.05
CA ASN A 205 -10.12 -10.15 26.40
C ASN A 205 -11.20 -9.08 26.15
N LYS A 206 -10.84 -7.79 26.25
CA LYS A 206 -11.78 -6.69 26.00
C LYS A 206 -11.86 -6.29 24.55
N VAL A 207 -10.73 -6.25 23.85
CA VAL A 207 -10.68 -5.70 22.49
C VAL A 207 -10.44 -6.74 21.40
N GLY A 208 -10.05 -7.97 21.74
CA GLY A 208 -9.59 -8.99 20.80
C GLY A 208 -8.07 -9.00 20.66
N LYS A 209 -7.53 -10.00 19.98
CA LYS A 209 -6.07 -10.16 19.80
C LYS A 209 -5.51 -9.16 18.78
N PRO A 210 -4.22 -8.80 18.89
CA PRO A 210 -3.54 -8.02 17.86
C PRO A 210 -3.30 -8.86 16.59
N ASN A 211 -3.43 -8.22 15.43
CA ASN A 211 -3.09 -8.82 14.14
C ASN A 211 -1.60 -8.56 13.84
N PRO A 212 -0.76 -9.60 13.63
CA PRO A 212 0.66 -9.41 13.38
C PRO A 212 1.00 -9.05 11.93
N TYR A 213 0.02 -8.79 11.07
CA TYR A 213 0.23 -8.48 9.66
C TYR A 213 0.01 -7.00 9.37
N TYR A 214 0.80 -6.48 8.44
CA TYR A 214 0.66 -5.16 7.85
C TYR A 214 0.63 -5.29 6.32
N ALA A 215 0.28 -4.21 5.63
CA ALA A 215 0.38 -4.12 4.19
C ALA A 215 1.44 -3.11 3.76
N LEU A 216 2.21 -3.47 2.73
CA LEU A 216 3.01 -2.55 1.92
C LEU A 216 2.33 -2.40 0.56
N LEU A 217 2.07 -1.17 0.15
CA LEU A 217 1.53 -0.87 -1.18
C LEU A 217 2.48 -0.01 -1.99
N TYR A 218 2.52 -0.27 -3.28
CA TYR A 218 3.21 0.55 -4.27
C TYR A 218 2.24 0.83 -5.43
N LEU A 219 1.90 2.10 -5.64
CA LEU A 219 1.09 2.57 -6.76
C LEU A 219 1.97 3.35 -7.72
N ASP A 220 1.71 3.20 -9.01
CA ASP A 220 2.47 3.84 -10.09
C ASP A 220 1.53 4.20 -11.25
N GLY A 221 1.72 5.39 -11.83
CA GLY A 221 0.91 5.94 -12.89
C GLY A 221 1.06 5.17 -14.21
N ASP A 222 -0.04 4.81 -14.83
CA ASP A 222 -0.01 4.08 -16.09
C ASP A 222 0.37 4.99 -17.27
N ASN A 223 1.40 4.57 -18.01
CA ASN A 223 1.82 5.21 -19.24
C ASN A 223 2.25 6.69 -19.07
N MET A 224 2.82 7.05 -17.92
CA MET A 224 3.25 8.44 -17.68
C MET A 224 4.26 8.96 -18.70
N GLY A 225 5.14 8.12 -19.24
CA GLY A 225 6.00 8.49 -20.36
C GLY A 225 5.21 8.90 -21.62
N LYS A 226 4.06 8.27 -21.89
CA LYS A 226 3.18 8.61 -23.01
C LYS A 226 2.35 9.88 -22.77
N TRP A 227 1.99 10.14 -21.51
CA TRP A 227 1.40 11.42 -21.12
C TRP A 227 2.37 12.58 -21.32
N LEU A 228 3.62 12.40 -20.88
CA LEU A 228 4.68 13.40 -21.00
C LEU A 228 5.20 13.56 -22.43
N SER A 229 5.14 12.54 -23.29
CA SER A 229 5.51 12.68 -24.70
C SER A 229 4.41 13.32 -25.56
N GLY A 230 3.19 13.48 -25.02
CA GLY A 230 2.04 13.99 -25.75
C GLY A 230 1.23 12.93 -26.50
N GLU A 231 1.64 11.66 -26.51
CA GLU A 231 0.95 10.59 -27.24
C GLU A 231 -0.50 10.40 -26.77
N LEU A 232 -0.77 10.62 -25.47
CA LEU A 232 -2.09 10.50 -24.85
C LEU A 232 -2.88 11.82 -24.75
N LEU A 233 -2.38 12.89 -25.37
CA LEU A 233 -3.15 14.15 -25.41
C LEU A 233 -4.44 13.99 -26.22
N PRO A 234 -5.49 14.76 -25.85
CA PRO A 234 -6.77 14.67 -26.53
C PRO A 234 -6.65 15.01 -28.02
N GLN A 235 -7.58 14.47 -28.80
CA GLN A 235 -7.80 14.91 -30.17
C GLN A 235 -8.08 16.42 -30.17
N ILE A 236 -7.67 17.11 -31.23
CA ILE A 236 -7.75 18.58 -31.27
C ILE A 236 -9.18 19.11 -31.10
N GLU A 237 -10.18 18.33 -31.50
CA GLU A 237 -11.60 18.65 -31.36
C GLU A 237 -12.13 18.59 -29.93
N ASP A 238 -11.48 17.78 -29.08
CA ASP A 238 -11.79 17.62 -27.65
C ASP A 238 -10.85 18.44 -26.76
N ALA A 239 -9.93 19.20 -27.37
CA ALA A 239 -8.85 19.88 -26.66
C ALA A 239 -9.28 21.20 -25.98
N TYR A 240 -10.47 21.70 -26.33
CA TYR A 240 -11.02 22.98 -25.91
C TYR A 240 -12.33 22.77 -25.13
N ASN A 241 -12.70 23.78 -24.34
CA ASN A 241 -13.98 23.82 -23.64
C ASN A 241 -15.15 23.66 -24.64
N SER A 242 -16.23 23.01 -24.22
CA SER A 242 -17.40 22.70 -25.07
C SER A 242 -17.93 23.89 -25.86
N GLU A 243 -18.03 25.07 -25.23
CA GLU A 243 -18.52 26.29 -25.89
C GLU A 243 -17.54 26.79 -26.96
N VAL A 244 -16.24 26.72 -26.68
CA VAL A 244 -15.19 27.07 -27.65
C VAL A 244 -15.19 26.06 -28.81
N SER A 245 -15.26 24.77 -28.51
CA SER A 245 -15.31 23.72 -29.52
C SER A 245 -16.55 23.87 -30.41
N GLU A 246 -17.70 24.23 -29.87
CA GLU A 246 -18.92 24.48 -30.65
C GLU A 246 -18.78 25.70 -31.58
N ARG A 247 -18.23 26.81 -31.07
CA ARG A 247 -17.97 28.00 -31.90
C ARG A 247 -16.97 27.72 -33.02
N ILE A 248 -15.91 26.96 -32.72
CA ILE A 248 -14.87 26.61 -33.69
C ILE A 248 -15.40 25.61 -34.74
N ARG A 249 -16.28 24.67 -34.37
CA ARG A 249 -16.93 23.73 -35.32
C ARG A 249 -17.65 24.45 -36.45
N ASN A 250 -18.26 25.59 -36.14
CA ASN A 250 -19.10 26.34 -37.08
C ASN A 250 -18.33 27.39 -37.91
N MET A 251 -17.01 27.53 -37.71
CA MET A 251 -16.19 28.46 -38.50
C MET A 251 -15.80 27.84 -39.85
N GLU A 252 -15.98 28.57 -40.94
CA GLU A 252 -15.44 28.20 -42.24
C GLU A 252 -13.92 28.35 -42.28
N ALA A 253 -13.24 27.40 -42.91
CA ALA A 253 -11.83 27.48 -43.24
C ALA A 253 -11.60 27.13 -44.72
N VAL A 254 -10.53 27.69 -45.29
CA VAL A 254 -10.08 27.35 -46.63
C VAL A 254 -8.76 26.60 -46.51
N ILE A 255 -8.73 25.36 -46.94
CA ILE A 255 -7.52 24.53 -46.98
C ILE A 255 -7.04 24.35 -48.42
N LYS A 256 -5.75 24.04 -48.57
CA LYS A 256 -5.17 23.62 -49.86
C LYS A 256 -5.21 22.09 -49.97
N GLU A 257 -5.76 21.59 -51.06
CA GLU A 257 -5.73 20.18 -51.48
C GLU A 257 -5.32 20.12 -52.94
N ASP A 258 -4.20 19.44 -53.24
CA ASP A 258 -3.68 19.27 -54.60
C ASP A 258 -3.66 20.59 -55.41
N ASP A 259 -3.12 21.65 -54.78
CA ASP A 259 -3.06 23.03 -55.28
C ASP A 259 -4.41 23.73 -55.55
N LYS A 260 -5.53 23.13 -55.14
CA LYS A 260 -6.88 23.72 -55.17
C LYS A 260 -7.29 24.22 -53.78
N LYS A 261 -8.02 25.34 -53.75
CA LYS A 261 -8.63 25.88 -52.52
C LYS A 261 -9.97 25.18 -52.28
N VAL A 262 -10.08 24.47 -51.18
CA VAL A 262 -11.31 23.76 -50.76
C VAL A 262 -11.86 24.44 -49.50
N ARG A 263 -13.17 24.71 -49.47
CA ARG A 263 -13.86 25.16 -48.26
C ARG A 263 -14.18 23.96 -47.39
N THR A 264 -13.86 24.05 -46.10
CA THR A 264 -14.07 23.03 -45.08
C THR A 264 -14.40 23.71 -43.77
N THR A 265 -14.72 22.95 -42.72
CA THR A 265 -14.81 23.51 -41.37
C THR A 265 -13.41 23.74 -40.79
N PHE A 266 -13.26 24.73 -39.92
CA PHE A 266 -11.97 25.01 -39.27
C PHE A 266 -11.43 23.80 -38.49
N ILE A 267 -12.30 23.00 -37.88
CA ILE A 267 -11.89 21.77 -37.18
C ILE A 267 -11.36 20.71 -38.14
N GLU A 268 -12.02 20.47 -39.27
CA GLU A 268 -11.52 19.52 -40.28
C GLU A 268 -10.17 19.97 -40.85
N GLY A 269 -10.04 21.27 -41.11
CA GLY A 269 -8.76 21.87 -41.50
C GLY A 269 -7.67 21.65 -40.44
N LEU A 270 -7.97 21.89 -39.16
CA LEU A 270 -7.03 21.63 -38.07
C LEU A 270 -6.67 20.15 -37.94
N LYS A 271 -7.64 19.24 -37.98
CA LYS A 271 -7.41 17.79 -37.87
C LYS A 271 -6.43 17.28 -38.92
N LYS A 272 -6.49 17.83 -40.13
CA LYS A 272 -5.58 17.46 -41.23
C LYS A 272 -4.12 17.76 -40.91
N TYR A 273 -3.83 18.87 -40.24
CA TYR A 273 -2.45 19.29 -39.93
C TYR A 273 -2.00 18.92 -38.51
N LEU A 274 -2.92 18.88 -37.56
CA LEU A 274 -2.72 18.68 -36.11
C LEU A 274 -3.88 17.83 -35.57
N PRO A 275 -3.85 16.49 -35.76
CA PRO A 275 -4.94 15.62 -35.31
C PRO A 275 -5.09 15.64 -33.78
N ARG A 276 -3.99 15.79 -33.04
CA ARG A 276 -3.96 15.86 -31.57
C ARG A 276 -3.49 17.22 -31.09
N LYS A 277 -3.85 17.55 -29.85
CA LYS A 277 -3.31 18.73 -29.18
C LYS A 277 -1.78 18.63 -29.12
N PRO A 278 -1.03 19.62 -29.65
CA PRO A 278 0.42 19.57 -29.64
C PRO A 278 0.94 19.73 -28.22
N LEU A 279 2.03 19.04 -27.90
CA LEU A 279 2.69 19.18 -26.62
C LEU A 279 3.32 20.58 -26.50
N THR A 280 3.10 21.23 -25.35
CA THR A 280 3.64 22.56 -25.04
C THR A 280 4.20 22.60 -23.62
N PRO A 281 5.10 23.53 -23.30
CA PRO A 281 5.56 23.74 -21.93
C PRO A 281 4.41 23.97 -20.94
N ALA A 282 3.35 24.65 -21.37
CA ALA A 282 2.15 24.88 -20.55
C ALA A 282 1.44 23.57 -20.20
N ILE A 283 1.29 22.65 -21.17
CA ILE A 283 0.70 21.32 -20.92
C ILE A 283 1.58 20.51 -19.96
N HIS A 284 2.91 20.55 -20.12
CA HIS A 284 3.82 19.92 -19.15
C HIS A 284 3.63 20.49 -17.75
N ALA A 285 3.60 21.82 -17.63
CA ALA A 285 3.37 22.48 -16.35
C ALA A 285 2.02 22.10 -15.74
N SER A 286 0.96 21.94 -16.54
CA SER A 286 -0.34 21.44 -16.08
C SER A 286 -0.27 20.00 -15.55
N ILE A 287 0.38 19.09 -16.28
CA ILE A 287 0.59 17.69 -15.83
C ILE A 287 1.41 17.67 -14.53
N SER A 288 2.51 18.42 -14.47
CA SER A 288 3.33 18.52 -13.25
C SER A 288 2.54 19.11 -12.08
N THR A 289 1.66 20.08 -12.33
CA THR A 289 0.77 20.65 -11.31
C THR A 289 -0.23 19.62 -10.79
N ALA A 290 -0.84 18.84 -11.69
CA ALA A 290 -1.77 17.77 -11.31
C ALA A 290 -1.10 16.71 -10.42
N LEU A 291 0.10 16.26 -10.79
CA LEU A 291 0.89 15.30 -10.02
C LEU A 291 1.34 15.86 -8.67
N ARG A 292 1.73 17.14 -8.62
CA ARG A 292 2.02 17.86 -7.37
C ARG A 292 0.79 17.91 -6.47
N ASN A 293 -0.38 18.26 -7.00
CA ASN A 293 -1.61 18.31 -6.22
C ASN A 293 -1.97 16.93 -5.68
N TYR A 294 -1.85 15.88 -6.50
CA TYR A 294 -2.09 14.50 -6.06
C TYR A 294 -1.23 14.15 -4.83
N THR A 295 0.09 14.35 -4.93
CA THR A 295 1.01 14.00 -3.85
C THR A 295 0.86 14.84 -2.58
N ILE A 296 0.74 16.16 -2.72
CA ILE A 296 0.72 17.08 -1.58
C ILE A 296 -0.65 17.12 -0.92
N GLU A 297 -1.73 17.19 -1.71
CA GLU A 297 -3.07 17.47 -1.20
C GLU A 297 -3.87 16.20 -0.88
N PHE A 298 -3.62 15.09 -1.60
CA PHE A 298 -4.44 13.89 -1.49
C PHE A 298 -3.71 12.74 -0.82
N VAL A 299 -2.51 12.36 -1.31
CA VAL A 299 -1.82 11.13 -0.84
C VAL A 299 -1.54 11.17 0.66
N ARG A 300 -0.96 12.25 1.18
CA ARG A 300 -0.66 12.36 2.62
C ARG A 300 -1.93 12.37 3.47
N LYS A 301 -2.96 13.11 3.03
CA LYS A 301 -4.24 13.17 3.72
C LYS A 301 -4.90 11.79 3.80
N ILE A 302 -4.93 11.06 2.68
CA ILE A 302 -5.45 9.69 2.64
C ILE A 302 -4.63 8.79 3.57
N VAL A 303 -3.31 8.73 3.41
CA VAL A 303 -2.50 7.71 4.11
C VAL A 303 -2.30 7.99 5.59
N GLU A 304 -2.05 9.25 5.98
CA GLU A 304 -1.62 9.60 7.34
C GLU A 304 -2.66 10.33 8.18
N GLU A 305 -3.61 11.05 7.56
CA GLU A 305 -4.61 11.85 8.29
C GLU A 305 -5.96 11.15 8.42
N GLU A 306 -6.35 10.35 7.42
CA GLU A 306 -7.63 9.64 7.38
C GLU A 306 -7.55 8.15 7.72
N HIS A 307 -6.36 7.55 7.66
CA HIS A 307 -6.19 6.10 7.88
C HIS A 307 -4.92 5.79 8.69
N LEU A 308 -4.85 4.56 9.19
CA LEU A 308 -3.73 3.96 9.92
C LEU A 308 -2.58 3.58 8.96
N GLY A 309 -2.05 4.59 8.27
CA GLY A 309 -0.96 4.44 7.31
C GLY A 309 0.22 5.36 7.61
N LYS A 310 1.36 5.01 7.01
CA LYS A 310 2.58 5.82 7.03
C LYS A 310 3.15 5.90 5.63
N LEU A 311 3.29 7.13 5.13
CA LEU A 311 3.83 7.39 3.81
C LEU A 311 5.36 7.30 3.85
N VAL A 312 5.95 6.53 2.93
CA VAL A 312 7.40 6.47 2.73
C VAL A 312 7.82 7.48 1.67
N TYR A 313 7.09 7.48 0.55
CA TYR A 313 7.39 8.31 -0.60
C TYR A 313 6.11 8.57 -1.42
N ALA A 314 5.97 9.79 -1.92
CA ALA A 314 5.00 10.18 -2.94
C ALA A 314 5.68 11.20 -3.87
N GLY A 315 5.97 10.82 -5.11
CA GLY A 315 6.76 11.67 -6.01
C GLY A 315 6.19 11.77 -7.41
N GLY A 316 5.06 12.47 -7.50
CA GLY A 316 4.28 12.65 -8.70
C GLY A 316 3.24 11.57 -8.87
N ASP A 317 3.56 10.54 -9.63
CA ASP A 317 2.67 9.42 -9.95
C ASP A 317 2.89 8.18 -9.07
N ASP A 318 4.07 8.06 -8.48
CA ASP A 318 4.43 6.92 -7.64
C ASP A 318 4.15 7.17 -6.16
N VAL A 319 3.61 6.16 -5.48
CA VAL A 319 3.31 6.16 -4.04
C VAL A 319 3.78 4.86 -3.40
N LEU A 320 4.56 4.96 -2.32
CA LEU A 320 4.96 3.83 -1.47
C LEU A 320 4.52 4.11 -0.03
N ALA A 321 3.67 3.23 0.52
CA ALA A 321 3.12 3.41 1.86
C ALA A 321 2.95 2.09 2.60
N PHE A 322 3.12 2.14 3.93
CA PHE A 322 2.73 1.08 4.84
C PHE A 322 1.35 1.38 5.39
N VAL A 323 0.50 0.36 5.52
CA VAL A 323 -0.89 0.51 5.97
C VAL A 323 -1.27 -0.64 6.90
N ASN A 324 -2.02 -0.33 7.96
CA ASN A 324 -2.69 -1.35 8.77
C ASN A 324 -3.78 -2.07 7.95
N LEU A 325 -4.01 -3.36 8.21
CA LEU A 325 -4.98 -4.13 7.43
C LEU A 325 -6.43 -3.64 7.55
N LYS A 326 -6.79 -3.00 8.67
CA LYS A 326 -8.11 -2.40 8.87
C LYS A 326 -8.48 -1.42 7.75
N ASP A 327 -7.53 -0.60 7.33
CA ASP A 327 -7.78 0.49 6.37
C ASP A 327 -7.24 0.19 4.96
N LEU A 328 -6.72 -1.02 4.73
CA LEU A 328 -6.01 -1.36 3.48
C LEU A 328 -6.88 -1.06 2.25
N PHE A 329 -8.11 -1.58 2.21
CA PHE A 329 -8.98 -1.42 1.07
C PHE A 329 -9.43 0.03 0.86
N ASP A 330 -9.71 0.77 1.92
CA ASP A 330 -10.05 2.19 1.81
C ASP A 330 -8.90 3.02 1.24
N VAL A 331 -7.67 2.79 1.74
CA VAL A 331 -6.47 3.47 1.23
C VAL A 331 -6.22 3.10 -0.23
N MET A 332 -6.30 1.82 -0.59
CA MET A 332 -6.12 1.37 -1.97
C MET A 332 -7.07 2.09 -2.95
N GLN A 333 -8.35 2.12 -2.59
CA GLN A 333 -9.40 2.69 -3.41
C GLN A 333 -9.27 4.22 -3.52
N LYS A 334 -9.09 4.92 -2.39
CA LYS A 334 -8.94 6.38 -2.36
C LYS A 334 -7.69 6.83 -3.13
N LEU A 335 -6.54 6.16 -2.96
CA LEU A 335 -5.32 6.51 -3.69
C LEU A 335 -5.50 6.36 -5.21
N ARG A 336 -6.17 5.30 -5.66
CA ARG A 336 -6.45 5.09 -7.09
C ARG A 336 -7.34 6.19 -7.65
N TRP A 337 -8.48 6.47 -7.03
CA TRP A 337 -9.45 7.41 -7.59
C TRP A 337 -9.05 8.87 -7.41
N ALA A 338 -8.27 9.19 -6.38
CA ALA A 338 -7.66 10.50 -6.22
C ALA A 338 -6.68 10.84 -7.36
N PHE A 339 -5.98 9.84 -7.92
CA PHE A 339 -5.05 10.04 -9.05
C PHE A 339 -5.76 10.62 -10.28
N SER A 340 -6.96 10.10 -10.59
CA SER A 340 -7.79 10.56 -11.70
C SER A 340 -8.70 11.76 -11.35
N GLY A 341 -8.69 12.21 -10.09
CA GLY A 341 -9.61 13.22 -9.57
C GLY A 341 -11.07 12.78 -9.44
N GLN A 342 -11.32 11.48 -9.36
CA GLN A 342 -12.66 10.91 -9.16
C GLN A 342 -12.98 10.81 -7.66
N ILE A 343 -12.84 11.94 -7.00
CA ILE A 343 -13.05 12.13 -5.56
C ILE A 343 -13.74 13.47 -5.32
N LYS A 344 -14.30 13.62 -4.12
CA LYS A 344 -14.81 14.89 -3.59
C LYS A 344 -14.41 15.04 -2.13
N PHE A 345 -14.32 16.29 -1.67
CA PHE A 345 -14.20 16.60 -0.24
C PHE A 345 -15.60 16.72 0.35
N GLU A 346 -15.86 15.97 1.42
CA GLU A 346 -17.12 15.98 2.15
C GLU A 346 -16.80 16.00 3.65
N ASN A 347 -17.22 17.05 4.37
CA ASN A 347 -16.93 17.26 5.79
C ASN A 347 -15.42 17.17 6.14
N GLY A 348 -14.56 17.64 5.24
CA GLY A 348 -13.11 17.60 5.44
C GLY A 348 -12.46 16.23 5.17
N GLU A 349 -13.22 15.24 4.72
CA GLU A 349 -12.73 13.92 4.32
C GLU A 349 -12.78 13.72 2.81
N ILE A 350 -11.88 12.90 2.29
CA ILE A 350 -11.88 12.48 0.89
C ILE A 350 -12.84 11.30 0.73
N LYS A 351 -13.84 11.46 -0.15
CA LYS A 351 -14.75 10.39 -0.57
C LYS A 351 -14.57 10.12 -2.06
N VAL A 352 -14.72 8.85 -2.44
CA VAL A 352 -14.69 8.44 -3.85
C VAL A 352 -15.95 8.94 -4.53
N ASP A 353 -15.79 9.56 -5.69
CA ASP A 353 -16.89 10.03 -6.53
C ASP A 353 -16.57 9.78 -8.00
N LEU A 354 -17.02 8.63 -8.50
CA LEU A 354 -16.81 8.22 -9.88
C LEU A 354 -17.63 9.04 -10.89
N SER A 355 -18.60 9.83 -10.42
CA SER A 355 -19.38 10.74 -11.26
C SER A 355 -18.58 11.98 -11.65
N ASN A 356 -17.59 12.37 -10.83
CA ASN A 356 -16.69 13.47 -11.16
C ASN A 356 -15.77 13.08 -12.34
N LYS A 357 -16.02 13.71 -13.50
CA LYS A 357 -15.24 13.51 -14.73
C LYS A 357 -14.55 14.79 -15.21
N THR A 358 -14.48 15.81 -14.35
CA THR A 358 -14.08 17.17 -14.73
C THR A 358 -12.57 17.34 -14.85
N GLY A 359 -11.78 16.49 -14.17
CA GLY A 359 -10.34 16.69 -14.00
C GLY A 359 -9.99 17.75 -12.94
N PHE A 360 -10.98 18.18 -12.15
CA PHE A 360 -10.80 19.08 -11.02
C PHE A 360 -11.45 18.50 -9.77
N VAL A 361 -10.87 18.81 -8.62
CA VAL A 361 -11.41 18.49 -7.30
C VAL A 361 -11.51 19.79 -6.51
N GLU A 362 -12.70 20.12 -6.02
CA GLU A 362 -12.89 21.28 -5.17
C GLU A 362 -12.45 20.99 -3.73
N LYS A 363 -11.63 21.88 -3.16
CA LYS A 363 -11.17 21.86 -1.78
C LYS A 363 -11.13 23.29 -1.26
N ASP A 364 -11.89 23.57 -0.20
CA ASP A 364 -11.94 24.89 0.46
C ASP A 364 -12.19 26.07 -0.50
N GLY A 365 -13.14 25.88 -1.44
CA GLY A 365 -13.48 26.88 -2.47
C GLY A 365 -12.43 27.04 -3.58
N ARG A 366 -11.45 26.14 -3.67
CA ARG A 366 -10.41 26.12 -4.71
C ARG A 366 -10.50 24.85 -5.55
N TYR A 367 -10.37 24.99 -6.87
CA TYR A 367 -10.30 23.86 -7.79
C TYR A 367 -8.86 23.39 -7.98
N LEU A 368 -8.58 22.17 -7.52
CA LEU A 368 -7.31 21.49 -7.71
C LEU A 368 -7.35 20.71 -9.02
N LEU A 369 -6.42 21.00 -9.92
CA LEU A 369 -6.24 20.24 -11.16
C LEU A 369 -5.74 18.82 -10.84
N THR A 370 -6.28 17.81 -11.51
CA THR A 370 -5.87 16.40 -11.43
C THR A 370 -5.46 15.87 -12.80
N MET A 371 -4.98 14.61 -12.86
CA MET A 371 -4.63 13.98 -14.14
C MET A 371 -5.86 13.67 -15.02
N GLY A 372 -7.06 13.73 -14.43
CA GLY A 372 -8.32 13.51 -15.11
C GLY A 372 -8.69 12.02 -15.28
N PRO A 373 -9.95 11.75 -15.68
CA PRO A 373 -10.55 10.40 -15.66
C PRO A 373 -9.91 9.41 -16.65
N LYS A 374 -9.16 9.90 -17.64
CA LYS A 374 -8.44 9.05 -18.61
C LYS A 374 -7.09 8.56 -18.09
N ALA A 375 -6.52 9.21 -17.07
CA ALA A 375 -5.28 8.76 -16.46
C ALA A 375 -5.59 7.64 -15.46
N THR A 376 -4.85 6.55 -15.52
CA THR A 376 -5.04 5.38 -14.64
C THR A 376 -3.76 5.09 -13.87
N ALA A 377 -3.88 4.31 -12.80
CA ALA A 377 -2.74 3.84 -12.03
C ALA A 377 -2.90 2.35 -11.73
N SER A 378 -1.76 1.67 -11.62
CA SER A 378 -1.68 0.27 -11.22
C SER A 378 -1.05 0.15 -9.84
N MET A 379 -1.45 -0.85 -9.06
CA MET A 379 -0.96 -1.01 -7.69
C MET A 379 -0.52 -2.45 -7.38
N GLY A 380 0.64 -2.59 -6.76
CA GLY A 380 1.07 -3.80 -6.08
C GLY A 380 0.82 -3.69 -4.59
N VAL A 381 0.32 -4.76 -3.98
CA VAL A 381 0.07 -4.82 -2.53
C VAL A 381 0.62 -6.14 -1.98
N VAL A 382 1.32 -6.06 -0.86
CA VAL A 382 1.81 -7.23 -0.13
C VAL A 382 1.39 -7.14 1.32
N ILE A 383 0.67 -8.15 1.79
CA ILE A 383 0.34 -8.36 3.19
C ILE A 383 1.38 -9.33 3.76
N ALA A 384 2.09 -8.91 4.80
CA ALA A 384 3.17 -9.69 5.40
C ALA A 384 3.16 -9.60 6.93
N HIS A 385 3.61 -10.68 7.56
CA HIS A 385 3.82 -10.71 9.01
C HIS A 385 4.94 -9.72 9.39
N TYR A 386 4.85 -9.02 10.53
CA TYR A 386 5.83 -7.99 10.93
C TYR A 386 7.28 -8.49 11.02
N LYS A 387 7.47 -9.79 11.31
CA LYS A 387 8.78 -10.48 11.33
C LYS A 387 9.32 -10.88 9.94
N THR A 388 8.55 -10.70 8.87
CA THR A 388 9.01 -11.05 7.51
C THR A 388 10.14 -10.09 7.11
N PRO A 389 11.27 -10.58 6.58
CA PRO A 389 12.37 -9.71 6.15
C PRO A 389 11.89 -8.65 5.15
N LEU A 390 12.07 -7.38 5.49
CA LEU A 390 11.50 -6.26 4.74
C LEU A 390 11.99 -6.19 3.28
N GLN A 391 13.21 -6.63 3.01
CA GLN A 391 13.76 -6.68 1.64
C GLN A 391 12.92 -7.60 0.74
N ILE A 392 12.45 -8.74 1.26
CA ILE A 392 11.59 -9.67 0.51
C ILE A 392 10.24 -9.02 0.24
N VAL A 393 9.66 -8.35 1.24
CA VAL A 393 8.36 -7.65 1.11
C VAL A 393 8.44 -6.53 0.07
N ILE A 394 9.51 -5.72 0.07
CA ILE A 394 9.73 -4.65 -0.90
C ILE A 394 9.92 -5.22 -2.32
N GLN A 395 10.70 -6.28 -2.50
CA GLN A 395 10.85 -6.92 -3.81
C GLN A 395 9.51 -7.46 -4.32
N LYS A 396 8.74 -8.08 -3.43
CA LYS A 396 7.43 -8.62 -3.75
C LYS A 396 6.43 -7.54 -4.13
N VAL A 397 6.40 -6.38 -3.47
CA VAL A 397 5.44 -5.32 -3.82
C VAL A 397 5.69 -4.77 -5.22
N PHE A 398 6.96 -4.61 -5.61
CA PHE A 398 7.33 -4.23 -6.98
C PHE A 398 7.04 -5.35 -8.00
N GLU A 399 7.19 -6.62 -7.63
CA GLU A 399 6.77 -7.74 -8.47
C GLU A 399 5.26 -7.70 -8.72
N MET A 400 4.47 -7.46 -7.68
CA MET A 400 3.01 -7.38 -7.75
C MET A 400 2.55 -6.22 -8.62
N GLU A 401 3.13 -5.03 -8.47
CA GLU A 401 2.81 -3.89 -9.35
C GLU A 401 3.12 -4.21 -10.82
N LYS A 402 4.28 -4.81 -11.11
CA LYS A 402 4.63 -5.24 -12.46
C LYS A 402 3.64 -6.26 -13.02
N LYS A 403 3.15 -7.19 -12.20
CA LYS A 403 2.11 -8.14 -12.60
C LYS A 403 0.80 -7.40 -12.94
N ALA A 404 0.36 -6.46 -12.12
CA ALA A 404 -0.82 -5.64 -12.40
C ALA A 404 -0.71 -4.92 -13.75
N LYS A 405 0.46 -4.33 -14.05
CA LYS A 405 0.70 -3.67 -15.35
C LYS A 405 0.73 -4.64 -16.53
N LYS A 406 1.38 -5.80 -16.38
CA LYS A 406 1.47 -6.83 -17.43
C LYS A 406 0.10 -7.41 -17.79
N GLU A 407 -0.81 -7.50 -16.83
CA GLU A 407 -2.21 -7.94 -16.99
C GLU A 407 -3.13 -6.87 -17.61
N GLY A 408 -2.56 -5.79 -18.17
CA GLY A 408 -3.30 -4.78 -18.93
C GLY A 408 -3.52 -3.45 -18.22
N ARG A 409 -2.73 -3.14 -17.18
CA ARG A 409 -2.75 -1.86 -16.43
C ARG A 409 -4.12 -1.54 -15.81
N ASN A 410 -4.24 -0.40 -15.14
CA ASN A 410 -5.45 0.02 -14.42
C ASN A 410 -6.00 -1.09 -13.51
N ARG A 411 -5.10 -1.74 -12.78
CA ARG A 411 -5.33 -2.93 -11.97
C ARG A 411 -4.62 -2.85 -10.65
N PHE A 412 -5.08 -3.63 -9.69
CA PHE A 412 -4.30 -3.94 -8.51
C PHE A 412 -3.98 -5.43 -8.48
N ALA A 413 -2.83 -5.75 -7.91
CA ALA A 413 -2.39 -7.11 -7.65
C ALA A 413 -2.00 -7.21 -6.18
N ILE A 414 -2.65 -8.11 -5.45
CA ILE A 414 -2.49 -8.27 -4.00
C ILE A 414 -1.92 -9.65 -3.69
N CYS A 415 -0.95 -9.72 -2.79
CA CYS A 415 -0.33 -10.94 -2.34
C CYS A 415 -0.34 -11.02 -0.81
N LEU A 416 -0.86 -12.10 -0.26
CA LEU A 416 -0.74 -12.46 1.15
C LEU A 416 0.41 -13.46 1.31
N MET A 417 1.44 -13.07 2.07
CA MET A 417 2.56 -13.91 2.47
C MET A 417 2.30 -14.43 3.88
N LYS A 418 1.79 -15.66 4.01
CA LYS A 418 1.56 -16.28 5.32
C LYS A 418 2.88 -16.57 6.02
N ARG A 419 2.87 -16.56 7.35
CA ARG A 419 4.03 -16.95 8.19
C ARG A 419 4.53 -18.38 7.90
N SER A 420 3.66 -19.26 7.39
CA SER A 420 4.00 -20.62 6.97
C SER A 420 4.83 -20.69 5.68
N GLY A 421 5.01 -19.58 4.97
CA GLY A 421 5.65 -19.52 3.65
C GLY A 421 4.68 -19.69 2.48
N GLU A 422 3.40 -19.94 2.74
CA GLU A 422 2.37 -19.97 1.68
C GLU A 422 2.08 -18.56 1.14
N GLU A 423 2.08 -18.43 -0.19
CA GLU A 423 1.67 -17.21 -0.89
C GLU A 423 0.30 -17.38 -1.54
N ARG A 424 -0.59 -16.41 -1.31
CA ARG A 424 -1.88 -16.30 -2.02
C ARG A 424 -1.86 -15.00 -2.82
N MET A 425 -2.13 -15.07 -4.12
CA MET A 425 -2.12 -13.87 -4.97
C MET A 425 -3.34 -13.78 -5.88
N ALA A 426 -3.80 -12.56 -6.11
CA ALA A 426 -4.92 -12.29 -7.01
C ALA A 426 -4.76 -10.92 -7.69
N ILE A 427 -5.32 -10.78 -8.88
CA ILE A 427 -5.24 -9.58 -9.72
C ILE A 427 -6.63 -9.23 -10.24
N ALA A 428 -7.02 -7.96 -10.15
CA ALA A 428 -8.29 -7.47 -10.68
C ALA A 428 -8.18 -6.04 -11.20
N LYS A 429 -9.09 -5.65 -12.10
CA LYS A 429 -9.32 -4.25 -12.44
C LYS A 429 -9.89 -3.53 -11.21
N TRP A 430 -9.67 -2.22 -11.14
CA TRP A 430 -10.35 -1.38 -10.14
C TRP A 430 -11.87 -1.37 -10.36
N LYS A 431 -12.30 -1.33 -11.63
CA LYS A 431 -13.69 -1.31 -12.04
C LYS A 431 -13.88 -2.02 -13.38
N TYR A 432 -15.00 -2.71 -13.53
CA TYR A 432 -15.40 -3.40 -14.76
C TYR A 432 -16.63 -2.71 -15.35
N ASP A 433 -16.47 -1.96 -16.44
CA ASP A 433 -17.56 -1.25 -17.14
C ASP A 433 -18.50 -0.47 -16.18
N ASP A 434 -19.82 -0.68 -16.28
CA ASP A 434 -20.85 -0.01 -15.46
C ASP A 434 -21.06 -0.64 -14.07
N LYS A 435 -20.15 -1.53 -13.64
CA LYS A 435 -20.28 -2.27 -12.38
C LYS A 435 -19.76 -1.48 -11.19
N GLU A 436 -19.98 -2.01 -9.99
CA GLU A 436 -19.38 -1.48 -8.77
C GLU A 436 -17.85 -1.53 -8.82
N ASP A 437 -17.22 -0.67 -8.02
CA ASP A 437 -15.79 -0.75 -7.79
C ASP A 437 -15.45 -2.10 -7.14
N THR A 438 -14.40 -2.75 -7.63
CA THR A 438 -14.04 -4.10 -7.19
C THR A 438 -13.60 -4.11 -5.72
N ILE A 439 -13.03 -3.02 -5.21
CA ILE A 439 -12.67 -2.92 -3.80
C ILE A 439 -13.93 -2.88 -2.93
N ASP A 440 -15.00 -2.21 -3.36
CA ASP A 440 -16.29 -2.22 -2.64
C ASP A 440 -16.87 -3.64 -2.56
N THR A 441 -16.86 -4.37 -3.68
CA THR A 441 -17.25 -5.79 -3.70
C THR A 441 -16.42 -6.62 -2.71
N LEU A 442 -15.09 -6.40 -2.64
CA LEU A 442 -14.22 -7.12 -1.70
C LEU A 442 -14.51 -6.74 -0.24
N LYS A 443 -14.78 -5.47 0.06
CA LYS A 443 -15.16 -5.02 1.42
C LYS A 443 -16.45 -5.66 1.89
N GLU A 444 -17.45 -5.76 1.01
CA GLU A 444 -18.72 -6.40 1.35
C GLU A 444 -18.58 -7.92 1.52
N ILE A 445 -17.78 -8.57 0.66
CA ILE A 445 -17.42 -9.96 0.86
C ILE A 445 -16.74 -10.10 2.23
N ALA A 446 -15.76 -9.27 2.58
CA ALA A 446 -15.09 -9.35 3.88
C ALA A 446 -16.06 -9.16 5.06
N LYS A 447 -16.94 -8.14 4.99
CA LYS A 447 -17.99 -7.87 5.99
C LYS A 447 -18.92 -9.07 6.17
N SER A 448 -19.24 -9.80 5.10
CA SER A 448 -20.11 -10.98 5.16
C SER A 448 -19.54 -12.15 5.96
N PHE A 449 -18.24 -12.16 6.27
CA PHE A 449 -17.59 -13.17 7.13
C PHE A 449 -17.32 -12.64 8.55
N ASP A 450 -17.70 -11.40 8.85
CA ASP A 450 -17.59 -10.85 10.19
C ASP A 450 -18.67 -11.43 11.10
N GLU A 451 -18.27 -12.01 12.23
CA GLU A 451 -19.21 -12.65 13.18
C GLU A 451 -20.04 -11.61 13.94
N ASN A 452 -19.57 -10.35 13.96
CA ASN A 452 -20.26 -9.22 14.56
C ASN A 452 -21.27 -8.57 13.60
N ASN A 453 -21.42 -9.08 12.36
CA ASN A 453 -22.36 -8.51 11.40
C ASN A 453 -23.82 -8.76 11.82
N GLU A 454 -24.58 -7.68 11.99
CA GLU A 454 -25.98 -7.74 12.44
C GLU A 454 -26.93 -8.41 11.44
N GLU A 455 -26.55 -8.44 10.16
CA GLU A 455 -27.31 -9.09 9.07
C GLU A 455 -27.03 -10.60 8.96
N GLY A 456 -26.10 -11.12 9.77
CA GLY A 456 -25.61 -12.50 9.70
C GLY A 456 -24.27 -12.63 8.99
N TYR A 457 -23.70 -13.83 9.06
CA TYR A 457 -22.35 -14.09 8.58
C TYR A 457 -22.18 -15.47 7.96
N ILE A 458 -21.15 -15.60 7.13
CA ILE A 458 -20.73 -16.87 6.52
C ILE A 458 -19.61 -17.50 7.35
N ALA A 459 -19.78 -18.77 7.69
CA ALA A 459 -18.80 -19.53 8.44
C ALA A 459 -17.45 -19.65 7.70
N LYS A 460 -16.34 -19.54 8.44
CA LYS A 460 -14.95 -19.53 7.90
C LYS A 460 -14.67 -20.69 6.94
N GLY A 461 -15.21 -21.88 7.22
CA GLY A 461 -15.03 -23.10 6.42
C GLY A 461 -15.61 -23.06 5.01
N PHE A 462 -16.40 -22.04 4.65
CA PHE A 462 -17.02 -21.91 3.33
C PHE A 462 -15.97 -21.89 2.21
N ILE A 463 -14.91 -21.08 2.36
CA ILE A 463 -13.94 -20.86 1.29
C ILE A 463 -13.19 -22.16 0.98
N GLN A 464 -12.77 -22.90 2.01
CA GLN A 464 -12.08 -24.18 1.82
C GLN A 464 -13.00 -25.22 1.17
N LYS A 465 -14.27 -25.29 1.58
CA LYS A 465 -15.26 -26.19 0.96
C LYS A 465 -15.46 -25.85 -0.51
N PHE A 466 -15.66 -24.57 -0.83
CA PHE A 466 -15.80 -24.11 -2.21
C PHE A 466 -14.55 -24.47 -3.04
N ALA A 467 -13.36 -24.18 -2.52
CA ALA A 467 -12.11 -24.50 -3.20
C ALA A 467 -11.93 -26.01 -3.48
N LEU A 468 -12.40 -26.88 -2.57
CA LEU A 468 -12.35 -28.33 -2.75
C LEU A 468 -13.28 -28.83 -3.86
N GLU A 469 -14.52 -28.34 -3.92
CA GLU A 469 -15.51 -28.73 -4.94
C GLU A 469 -15.00 -28.43 -6.36
N PHE A 470 -14.26 -27.33 -6.54
CA PHE A 470 -13.75 -26.88 -7.84
C PHE A 470 -12.28 -27.23 -8.11
N LYS A 471 -11.61 -27.97 -7.21
CA LYS A 471 -10.17 -28.26 -7.31
C LYS A 471 -9.77 -28.91 -8.64
N HIS A 472 -10.62 -29.77 -9.17
CA HIS A 472 -10.38 -30.53 -10.41
C HIS A 472 -11.04 -29.89 -11.65
N LEU A 473 -11.72 -28.75 -11.49
CA LEU A 473 -12.45 -28.05 -12.56
C LEU A 473 -11.72 -26.79 -13.03
N LYS A 474 -10.39 -26.80 -13.01
CA LYS A 474 -9.54 -25.70 -13.48
C LYS A 474 -8.39 -26.19 -14.35
N ASN A 475 -7.93 -25.35 -15.27
CA ASN A 475 -6.72 -25.59 -16.05
C ASN A 475 -5.44 -25.22 -15.27
N GLU A 476 -4.27 -25.38 -15.90
CA GLU A 476 -2.96 -25.04 -15.28
C GLU A 476 -2.81 -23.56 -14.90
N LYS A 477 -3.57 -22.66 -15.53
CA LYS A 477 -3.59 -21.22 -15.23
C LYS A 477 -4.60 -20.84 -14.15
N GLY A 478 -5.31 -21.82 -13.59
CA GLY A 478 -6.35 -21.61 -12.59
C GLY A 478 -7.71 -21.20 -13.14
N THR A 479 -7.88 -21.14 -14.46
CA THR A 479 -9.17 -20.80 -15.09
C THR A 479 -10.12 -21.98 -15.04
N TYR A 480 -11.39 -21.72 -14.72
CA TYR A 480 -12.46 -22.71 -14.72
C TYR A 480 -12.64 -23.36 -16.10
N VAL A 481 -12.91 -24.67 -16.13
CA VAL A 481 -13.14 -25.45 -17.37
C VAL A 481 -14.49 -26.17 -17.39
N GLY A 482 -15.35 -25.93 -16.41
CA GLY A 482 -16.69 -26.52 -16.39
C GLY A 482 -17.67 -25.78 -17.29
N ILE A 483 -18.89 -26.33 -17.41
CA ILE A 483 -19.92 -25.85 -18.33
C ILE A 483 -21.13 -25.36 -17.53
N GLY A 484 -21.73 -24.25 -17.98
CA GLY A 484 -22.99 -23.73 -17.44
C GLY A 484 -22.85 -23.02 -16.10
N ASP A 485 -23.98 -22.74 -15.45
CA ASP A 485 -24.06 -21.93 -14.23
C ASP A 485 -23.69 -22.68 -12.93
N ILE A 486 -22.83 -23.70 -13.02
CA ILE A 486 -22.45 -24.55 -11.88
C ILE A 486 -21.86 -23.69 -10.75
N ILE A 487 -21.02 -22.71 -11.07
CA ILE A 487 -20.41 -21.80 -10.09
C ILE A 487 -21.51 -21.09 -9.28
N LYS A 488 -22.50 -20.50 -9.96
CA LYS A 488 -23.60 -19.77 -9.31
C LYS A 488 -24.46 -20.68 -8.44
N LEU A 489 -24.81 -21.87 -8.95
CA LEU A 489 -25.61 -22.85 -8.22
C LEU A 489 -24.89 -23.32 -6.95
N GLU A 490 -23.58 -23.58 -7.07
CA GLU A 490 -22.78 -24.10 -5.97
C GLU A 490 -22.45 -23.02 -4.93
N LEU A 491 -22.17 -21.78 -5.36
CA LEU A 491 -22.09 -20.61 -4.49
C LEU A 491 -23.39 -20.48 -3.68
N SER A 492 -24.55 -20.46 -4.35
CA SER A 492 -25.85 -20.34 -3.67
C SER A 492 -26.06 -21.46 -2.64
N ARG A 493 -25.78 -22.71 -3.00
CA ARG A 493 -25.92 -23.88 -2.13
C ARG A 493 -25.01 -23.78 -0.89
N LEU A 494 -23.73 -23.48 -1.09
CA LEU A 494 -22.74 -23.43 -0.02
C LEU A 494 -22.90 -22.21 0.90
N LEU A 495 -23.25 -21.04 0.34
CA LEU A 495 -23.54 -19.83 1.12
C LEU A 495 -24.75 -20.06 2.01
N ASN A 496 -25.83 -20.62 1.46
CA ASN A 496 -26.99 -20.99 2.28
C ASN A 496 -26.61 -21.97 3.37
N ARG A 497 -25.81 -23.00 3.11
CA ARG A 497 -25.37 -23.96 4.15
C ARG A 497 -24.44 -23.36 5.21
N SER A 498 -23.66 -22.36 4.84
CA SER A 498 -22.63 -21.78 5.71
C SER A 498 -23.11 -20.53 6.46
N PHE A 499 -24.31 -20.04 6.14
CA PHE A 499 -24.92 -18.91 6.83
C PHE A 499 -25.19 -19.22 8.31
N SER A 500 -24.84 -18.27 9.16
CA SER A 500 -25.06 -18.29 10.60
C SER A 500 -25.68 -16.97 11.06
N SER A 501 -26.59 -17.05 12.03
CA SER A 501 -27.14 -15.87 12.69
C SER A 501 -26.13 -15.30 13.70
N PRO A 502 -26.12 -13.97 13.90
CA PRO A 502 -25.31 -13.36 14.97
C PRO A 502 -25.80 -13.84 16.35
N LYS A 503 -24.93 -13.74 17.35
CA LYS A 503 -25.19 -14.30 18.70
C LYS A 503 -26.45 -13.72 19.35
N ASP A 504 -26.69 -12.43 19.14
CA ASP A 504 -27.73 -11.67 19.87
C ASP A 504 -29.01 -11.42 19.05
N ARG A 505 -29.08 -11.91 17.81
CA ARG A 505 -30.25 -11.71 16.93
C ARG A 505 -30.51 -12.92 16.05
N LYS A 506 -31.77 -13.38 16.06
CA LYS A 506 -32.24 -14.43 15.16
C LYS A 506 -32.67 -13.82 13.83
N ILE A 507 -32.02 -14.25 12.74
CA ILE A 507 -32.33 -13.80 11.39
C ILE A 507 -33.55 -14.58 10.84
N SER A 508 -34.51 -13.88 10.26
CA SER A 508 -35.66 -14.51 9.58
C SER A 508 -35.24 -15.26 8.31
N LYS A 509 -36.10 -16.16 7.82
CA LYS A 509 -35.83 -16.88 6.57
C LYS A 509 -35.68 -15.93 5.37
N ASP A 510 -36.46 -14.86 5.32
CA ASP A 510 -36.41 -13.88 4.24
C ASP A 510 -35.16 -13.00 4.29
N GLU A 511 -34.74 -12.54 5.47
CA GLU A 511 -33.48 -11.81 5.63
C GLU A 511 -32.28 -12.67 5.23
N ARG A 512 -32.24 -13.93 5.69
CA ARG A 512 -31.20 -14.89 5.28
C ARG A 512 -31.16 -15.07 3.77
N ARG A 513 -32.31 -15.25 3.14
CA ARG A 513 -32.41 -15.41 1.68
C ARG A 513 -31.87 -14.18 0.96
N LYS A 514 -32.30 -12.97 1.35
CA LYS A 514 -31.81 -11.72 0.77
C LYS A 514 -30.30 -11.56 0.92
N PHE A 515 -29.78 -11.88 2.10
CA PHE A 515 -28.34 -11.84 2.39
C PHE A 515 -27.56 -12.80 1.48
N THR A 516 -27.96 -14.08 1.42
CA THR A 516 -27.24 -15.09 0.64
C THR A 516 -27.39 -14.88 -0.86
N GLU A 517 -28.54 -14.42 -1.35
CA GLU A 517 -28.75 -14.08 -2.76
C GLU A 517 -27.91 -12.87 -3.19
N ASN A 518 -27.88 -11.81 -2.38
CA ASN A 518 -27.05 -10.64 -2.64
C ASN A 518 -25.56 -11.02 -2.67
N LEU A 519 -25.08 -11.72 -1.64
CA LEU A 519 -23.68 -12.17 -1.59
C LEU A 519 -23.33 -13.12 -2.75
N CYS A 520 -24.21 -14.06 -3.08
CA CYS A 520 -24.03 -14.96 -4.22
C CYS A 520 -23.91 -14.15 -5.53
N SER A 521 -24.77 -13.15 -5.74
CA SER A 521 -24.70 -12.27 -6.91
C SER A 521 -23.34 -11.59 -7.01
N LYS A 522 -22.88 -10.95 -5.92
CA LYS A 522 -21.61 -10.22 -5.88
C LYS A 522 -20.39 -11.11 -6.06
N MET A 523 -20.36 -12.27 -5.41
CA MET A 523 -19.29 -13.26 -5.58
C MET A 523 -19.26 -13.84 -6.98
N ASN A 524 -20.42 -14.17 -7.55
CA ASN A 524 -20.52 -14.67 -8.91
C ASN A 524 -20.06 -13.60 -9.92
N GLU A 525 -20.44 -12.35 -9.71
CA GLU A 525 -20.00 -11.24 -10.53
C GLU A 525 -18.49 -11.04 -10.49
N LEU A 526 -17.89 -11.05 -9.30
CA LEU A 526 -16.44 -10.97 -9.12
C LEU A 526 -15.73 -12.09 -9.89
N PHE A 527 -16.22 -13.33 -9.79
CA PHE A 527 -15.64 -14.48 -10.49
C PHE A 527 -15.59 -14.31 -12.01
N TYR A 528 -16.70 -13.87 -12.64
CA TYR A 528 -16.72 -13.63 -14.08
C TYR A 528 -15.87 -12.41 -14.47
N ASN A 529 -15.88 -11.35 -13.66
CA ASN A 529 -15.08 -10.14 -13.92
C ASN A 529 -13.57 -10.44 -13.97
N ILE A 530 -13.08 -11.31 -13.11
CA ILE A 530 -11.66 -11.70 -13.10
C ILE A 530 -11.30 -12.76 -14.15
N GLY A 531 -12.17 -12.97 -15.15
CA GLY A 531 -11.93 -13.89 -16.27
C GLY A 531 -12.08 -15.36 -15.89
N GLU A 532 -13.02 -15.67 -14.99
CA GLU A 532 -13.33 -17.03 -14.54
C GLU A 532 -12.12 -17.76 -13.94
N ASN A 533 -11.18 -16.99 -13.36
CA ASN A 533 -10.00 -17.52 -12.71
C ASN A 533 -10.35 -17.95 -11.27
N LEU A 534 -10.49 -19.26 -11.06
CA LEU A 534 -10.82 -19.85 -9.76
C LEU A 534 -9.75 -19.55 -8.71
N ASP A 535 -8.47 -19.56 -9.10
CA ASP A 535 -7.38 -19.30 -8.16
C ASP A 535 -7.40 -17.84 -7.68
N TYR A 536 -7.61 -16.89 -8.58
CA TYR A 536 -7.78 -15.48 -8.18
C TYR A 536 -9.03 -15.28 -7.35
N PHE A 537 -10.16 -15.92 -7.70
CA PHE A 537 -11.40 -15.80 -6.95
C PHE A 537 -11.24 -16.29 -5.51
N ILE A 538 -10.73 -17.51 -5.34
CA ILE A 538 -10.49 -18.12 -4.02
C ILE A 538 -9.51 -17.26 -3.24
N ASN A 539 -8.40 -16.83 -3.85
CA ASN A 539 -7.40 -15.99 -3.19
C ASN A 539 -7.97 -14.62 -2.78
N PHE A 540 -8.83 -13.99 -3.59
CA PHE A 540 -9.52 -12.76 -3.21
C PHE A 540 -10.42 -12.96 -2.00
N CYS A 541 -11.22 -14.04 -1.96
CA CYS A 541 -12.04 -14.34 -0.79
C CYS A 541 -11.18 -14.58 0.47
N ILE A 542 -10.07 -15.31 0.34
CA ILE A 542 -9.14 -15.53 1.47
C ILE A 542 -8.55 -14.20 1.94
N ILE A 543 -8.05 -13.37 1.02
CA ILE A 543 -7.41 -12.09 1.36
C ILE A 543 -8.42 -11.12 1.98
N ALA A 544 -9.61 -10.98 1.39
CA ALA A 544 -10.68 -10.14 1.90
C ALA A 544 -11.06 -10.54 3.34
N THR A 545 -11.30 -11.83 3.59
CA THR A 545 -11.61 -12.32 4.94
C THR A 545 -10.46 -12.17 5.92
N PHE A 546 -9.22 -12.29 5.45
CA PHE A 546 -8.01 -12.10 6.26
C PHE A 546 -7.86 -10.66 6.77
N THR A 547 -8.13 -9.66 5.92
CA THR A 547 -8.03 -8.23 6.31
C THR A 547 -8.96 -7.84 7.44
N HIS A 548 -10.13 -8.48 7.55
CA HIS A 548 -11.12 -8.18 8.58
C HIS A 548 -10.89 -8.91 9.92
N LYS A 549 -10.17 -10.05 9.93
CA LYS A 549 -10.12 -10.90 11.12
C LYS A 549 -8.75 -11.25 11.67
N GLY A 550 -7.63 -11.01 10.98
CA GLY A 550 -6.29 -11.15 11.57
C GLY A 550 -5.96 -12.47 12.27
N GLU A 551 -6.70 -13.54 11.99
CA GLU A 551 -6.50 -14.88 12.51
C GLU A 551 -6.20 -15.82 11.33
N ASP A 552 -5.21 -16.70 11.54
CA ASP A 552 -4.55 -17.55 10.53
C ASP A 552 -5.46 -18.55 9.77
#